data_AF-A0A7Y3IC28-F1
#
_entry.id   AF-A0A7Y3IC28-F1
#
_cell.length_a   1.000
_cell.length_b   1.000
_cell.length_c   1.000
_cell.angle_alpha   90.00
_cell.angle_beta   90.00
_cell.angle_gamma   90.00
#
_symmetry.space_group_name_H-M   'P 1'
#
loop_
_entity.id
_entity.type
_entity.pdbx_description
1 polymer ?
#
loop_
_entity_poly.entity_id
_entity_poly.type
_entity_poly.pdbx_seq_one_letter_code
_entity_poly.pdbx_strand_id
1 'polypeptide(L)' 'DDEWRPQLRVIKGSAGPPQESPYQVDGISGATLTGNGVTRALHFWLGDEVLGPYLARYRAERGIP' A
#
# COMPACT_ATOMS: atom_id res chain seq x y z
N ASP A 1 7.74 -3.54 -2.72
CA ASP A 1 8.65 -4.16 -3.71
C ASP A 1 9.73 -4.89 -2.92
N ASP A 2 10.79 -5.36 -3.57
CA ASP A 2 11.90 -6.08 -2.90
C ASP A 2 12.65 -5.21 -1.88
N GLU A 3 12.46 -3.89 -1.95
CA GLU A 3 13.03 -2.89 -1.05
C GLU A 3 12.03 -2.48 0.06
N TRP A 4 10.95 -3.23 0.25
CA TRP A 4 9.88 -2.96 1.22
C TRP A 4 9.19 -1.60 1.07
N ARG A 5 9.31 -0.94 -0.09
CA ARG A 5 8.62 0.32 -0.34
C ARG A 5 7.12 0.09 -0.52
N PRO A 6 6.24 0.92 0.07
CA PRO A 6 4.78 0.79 -0.07
C PRO A 6 4.33 0.79 -1.53
N GLN A 7 3.59 -0.24 -1.95
CA GLN A 7 3.07 -0.39 -3.32
C GLN A 7 1.56 -0.23 -3.42
N LEU A 8 0.85 -0.19 -2.30
CA LEU A 8 -0.61 -0.18 -2.25
C LEU A 8 -1.18 1.07 -2.93
N ARG A 9 -2.14 0.91 -3.82
CA ARG A 9 -2.79 2.00 -4.55
C ARG A 9 -4.29 1.77 -4.68
N VAL A 10 -5.07 2.82 -4.48
CA VAL A 10 -6.47 2.87 -4.89
C VAL A 10 -6.51 3.36 -6.33
N ILE A 11 -6.99 2.53 -7.25
CA ILE A 11 -7.01 2.87 -8.68
C ILE A 11 -8.39 3.33 -9.12
N LYS A 12 -8.50 3.93 -10.31
CA LYS A 12 -9.82 4.21 -10.90
C LYS A 12 -10.38 2.92 -11.52
N GLY A 13 -11.60 2.55 -11.15
CA GLY A 13 -12.24 1.33 -11.65
C GLY A 13 -11.84 0.11 -10.82
N SER A 14 -11.89 -1.08 -11.44
CA SER A 14 -11.62 -2.34 -10.75
C SER A 14 -10.16 -2.79 -10.94
N ALA A 15 -9.52 -3.18 -9.85
CA ALA A 15 -8.14 -3.65 -9.77
C ALA A 15 -7.94 -5.04 -10.38
N GLY A 16 -9.01 -5.82 -10.52
CA GLY A 16 -8.94 -7.22 -10.93
C GLY A 16 -8.59 -8.15 -9.76
N PRO A 17 -8.36 -9.44 -10.03
CA PRO A 17 -8.09 -10.42 -8.99
C PRO A 17 -6.73 -10.16 -8.30
N PRO A 18 -6.58 -10.46 -6.99
CA PRO A 18 -5.35 -10.23 -6.24
C PRO A 18 -4.11 -10.94 -6.81
N GLN A 19 -4.29 -12.03 -7.55
CA GLN A 19 -3.19 -12.76 -8.20
C GLN A 19 -2.55 -11.94 -9.33
N GLU A 20 -3.34 -11.14 -10.04
CA GLU A 20 -2.88 -10.28 -11.14
C GLU A 20 -2.52 -8.87 -10.65
N SER A 21 -3.21 -8.41 -9.60
CA SER A 21 -3.08 -7.04 -9.08
C SER A 21 -2.98 -7.00 -7.55
N PRO A 22 -1.91 -7.58 -6.96
CA PRO A 22 -1.80 -7.82 -5.52
C PRO A 22 -1.74 -6.54 -4.66
N TYR A 23 -1.47 -5.39 -5.27
CA TYR A 23 -1.28 -4.11 -4.58
C TYR A 23 -2.29 -3.04 -5.02
N GLN A 24 -3.29 -3.39 -5.80
CA GLN A 24 -4.30 -2.43 -6.24
C GLN A 24 -5.65 -2.75 -5.62
N VAL A 25 -6.38 -1.70 -5.29
CA VAL A 25 -7.73 -1.77 -4.74
C VAL A 25 -8.67 -0.95 -5.61
N ASP A 26 -9.88 -1.46 -5.80
CA ASP A 26 -10.95 -0.78 -6.52
C ASP A 26 -11.19 0.63 -5.99
N GLY A 27 -11.36 1.57 -6.91
CA GLY A 27 -11.73 2.94 -6.58
C GLY A 27 -13.22 3.17 -6.64
N ILE A 28 -13.69 4.10 -5.81
CA ILE A 28 -15.07 4.58 -5.85
C ILE A 28 -15.23 5.53 -7.04
N SER A 29 -16.17 5.21 -7.93
CA SER A 29 -16.52 6.04 -9.08
C SER A 29 -16.84 7.48 -8.68
N GLY A 30 -16.26 8.45 -9.38
CA GLY A 30 -16.43 9.88 -9.09
C GLY A 30 -15.57 10.41 -7.93
N ALA A 31 -14.82 9.57 -7.21
CA ALA A 31 -14.03 9.95 -6.05
C ALA A 31 -12.51 9.76 -6.23
N THR A 32 -11.99 9.98 -7.45
CA THR A 32 -10.57 9.77 -7.78
C THR A 32 -9.62 10.54 -6.86
N LEU A 33 -9.96 11.79 -6.50
CA LEU A 33 -9.12 12.59 -5.59
C LEU A 33 -9.07 11.98 -4.18
N THR A 34 -10.18 11.44 -3.69
CA THR A 34 -10.22 10.72 -2.42
C THR A 34 -9.35 9.48 -2.46
N GLY A 35 -9.45 8.67 -3.53
CA GLY A 35 -8.60 7.48 -3.71
C GLY A 35 -7.10 7.82 -3.77
N ASN A 36 -6.74 8.91 -4.46
CA ASN A 36 -5.37 9.42 -4.47
C ASN A 36 -4.92 9.88 -3.07
N GLY A 37 -5.81 10.49 -2.29
CA GLY A 37 -5.57 10.87 -0.89
C GLY A 37 -5.27 9.67 -0.01
N VAL A 38 -6.08 8.61 -0.10
CA VAL A 38 -5.87 7.34 0.63
C VAL A 38 -4.54 6.70 0.25
N THR A 39 -4.23 6.64 -1.04
CA THR A 39 -2.93 6.11 -1.53
C THR A 39 -1.76 6.86 -0.90
N ARG A 40 -1.80 8.20 -0.91
CA ARG A 40 -0.73 9.03 -0.32
C ARG A 40 -0.64 8.87 1.19
N ALA A 41 -1.76 8.79 1.89
CA ALA A 41 -1.78 8.58 3.33
C ALA A 41 -1.10 7.25 3.70
N LEU A 42 -1.44 6.17 2.99
CA LEU A 42 -0.81 4.86 3.21
C LEU A 42 0.70 4.91 2.92
N HIS A 43 1.12 5.56 1.83
CA HIS A 43 2.54 5.68 1.49
C HIS A 43 3.33 6.46 2.53
N PHE A 44 2.77 7.55 3.05
CA PHE A 44 3.39 8.33 4.11
C PHE A 44 3.53 7.51 5.40
N TRP A 45 2.45 6.91 5.89
CA TRP A 45 2.47 6.17 7.15
C TRP A 45 3.33 4.91 7.10
N LEU A 46 3.33 4.19 5.97
CA LEU A 46 4.10 2.96 5.81
C LEU A 46 5.54 3.19 5.33
N GLY A 47 5.90 4.44 5.02
CA GLY A 47 7.25 4.82 4.64
C GLY A 47 8.24 4.79 5.79
N ASP A 48 9.51 4.98 5.46
CA ASP A 48 10.65 4.80 6.37
C ASP A 48 10.70 5.79 7.53
N GLU A 49 10.02 6.94 7.40
CA GLU A 49 10.02 7.98 8.43
C GLU A 49 9.01 7.73 9.55
N VAL A 50 8.00 6.89 9.34
CA VAL A 50 6.87 6.76 10.28
C VAL A 50 6.76 5.33 10.83
N LEU A 51 6.08 4.42 10.12
CA LEU A 51 5.93 3.03 10.58
C LEU A 51 6.94 2.08 9.95
N GLY A 52 7.67 2.48 8.91
CA GLY A 52 8.67 1.64 8.24
C GLY A 52 9.63 0.91 9.19
N PRO A 53 10.28 1.61 10.16
CA PRO A 53 11.20 0.99 11.11
C PRO A 53 10.51 -0.01 12.04
N TYR A 54 9.31 0.33 12.50
CA TYR A 54 8.49 -0.57 13.33
C TYR A 54 8.13 -1.83 12.56
N LEU A 55 7.69 -1.70 11.31
CA LEU A 55 7.31 -2.82 10.45
C LEU A 55 8.51 -3.70 10.09
N ALA A 56 9.69 -3.10 9.87
CA ALA A 56 10.93 -3.84 9.65
C ALA A 56 11.30 -4.70 10.87
N ARG A 57 11.24 -4.12 12.08
CA ARG A 57 11.46 -4.89 13.32
C ARG A 57 10.42 -6.00 13.49
N TYR A 58 9.14 -5.69 13.27
CA TYR A 58 8.05 -6.65 13.39
C TYR A 58 8.21 -7.85 12.45
N ARG A 59 8.66 -7.62 11.21
CA ARG A 59 8.97 -8.70 10.25
C ARG A 59 10.12 -9.57 10.75
N ALA A 60 11.22 -8.95 11.19
CA ALA A 60 12.39 -9.66 11.70
C ALA A 60 12.05 -10.54 12.91
N GLU A 61 11.25 -10.04 13.85
CA GLU A 61 10.82 -10.80 15.05
C GLU A 61 9.99 -12.04 14.69
N ARG A 62 9.29 -12.04 13.56
CA ARG A 62 8.45 -13.15 13.10
C ARG A 62 9.10 -14.02 12.03
N GLY A 63 10.36 -13.76 11.68
CA GLY A 63 11.03 -14.47 10.59
C GLY A 63 10.35 -14.28 9.23
N ILE A 64 9.61 -13.19 9.08
CA ILE A 64 9.04 -12.78 7.79
C ILE A 64 10.18 -12.05 7.08
N PRO A 65 10.67 -12.55 5.93
CA PRO A 65 11.70 -11.86 5.15
C PRO A 65 11.24 -10.46 4.73
#